data_AF-T1KY94-F1
#
_entry.id   AF-T1KY94-F1
#
_cell.length_a   1.000
_cell.length_b   1.000
_cell.length_c   1.000
_cell.angle_alpha   90.00
_cell.angle_beta   90.00
_cell.angle_gamma   90.00
#
_symmetry.space_group_name_H-M   'P 1'
#
loop_
_entity.id
_entity.type
_entity.pdbx_description
1 polymer ?
#
loop_
_entity_poly.entity_id
_entity_poly.type
_entity_poly.pdbx_seq_one_letter_code
_entity_poly.pdbx_strand_id
1 'polypeptide(L)'
;MDNSLKNIEKDDSSDKDEGYHDIVIDWSDGSSPYKDQQVIKQLSSIIGMPVELIRLTGLVYAPNNHFDLHNIEHKSFDPRFYEHDEPDENAPDLMPCNFTKENCLGRLNDGDRFVLRTDLTLWVDVCFSLDIYLYSLDCEFYNENNCTQYYCHYSNTRNFIDRKVSVATNTELHNILRARYAEMPPIVDVDSALENRSRRIRILRELDIKAFFWGQQCISSSRYHDRHESPYSRTRG
;
A
#
# COMPACT_ATOMS: atom_id res chain seq x y z
N MET A 1 0.32 -39.12 -45.87
CA MET A 1 0.44 -37.71 -46.28
C MET A 1 0.12 -36.88 -45.07
N ASP A 2 1.18 -36.34 -44.46
CA ASP A 2 1.15 -35.41 -43.34
C ASP A 2 0.30 -34.18 -43.68
N ASN A 3 -0.55 -33.75 -42.76
CA ASN A 3 -0.96 -32.36 -42.67
C ASN A 3 -0.49 -31.81 -41.33
N SER A 4 0.80 -31.46 -41.36
CA SER A 4 1.54 -30.71 -40.36
C SER A 4 1.15 -29.23 -40.41
N LEU A 5 0.93 -28.66 -39.22
CA LEU A 5 1.27 -27.30 -38.80
C LEU A 5 0.91 -26.13 -39.74
N LYS A 6 -0.08 -25.34 -39.32
CA LYS A 6 0.13 -23.89 -39.15
C LYS A 6 -0.50 -23.44 -37.83
N ASN A 7 0.33 -23.47 -36.79
CA ASN A 7 0.14 -22.64 -35.61
C ASN A 7 0.15 -21.19 -36.08
N ILE A 8 -1.00 -20.53 -36.03
CA ILE A 8 -1.03 -19.08 -35.89
C ILE A 8 -0.75 -18.87 -34.41
N GLU A 9 0.51 -18.58 -34.09
CA GLU A 9 0.89 -18.03 -32.80
C GLU A 9 0.00 -16.81 -32.57
N LYS A 10 -0.97 -16.97 -31.66
CA LYS A 10 -1.52 -15.81 -30.95
C LYS A 10 -0.36 -15.31 -30.10
N ASP A 11 0.23 -14.23 -30.59
CA ASP A 11 1.13 -13.39 -29.84
C ASP A 11 0.32 -12.80 -28.67
N ASP A 12 0.28 -13.51 -27.55
CA ASP A 12 -0.23 -13.04 -26.25
C ASP A 12 0.74 -11.97 -25.69
N SER A 13 0.84 -10.85 -26.40
CA SER A 13 1.66 -9.70 -26.01
C SER A 13 0.90 -8.68 -25.16
N SER A 14 -0.27 -9.05 -24.60
CA SER A 14 -1.13 -8.16 -23.82
C SER A 14 -0.95 -8.26 -22.29
N ASP A 15 -0.25 -9.27 -21.75
CA ASP A 15 -0.16 -9.53 -20.30
C ASP A 15 1.22 -9.27 -19.69
N LYS A 16 2.13 -8.61 -20.41
CA LYS A 16 3.52 -8.42 -19.96
C LYS A 16 3.73 -7.35 -18.86
N ASP A 17 2.67 -6.68 -18.40
CA ASP A 17 2.76 -5.53 -17.47
C ASP A 17 2.19 -5.80 -16.07
N GLU A 18 1.68 -7.02 -15.81
CA GLU A 18 1.34 -7.52 -14.46
C GLU A 18 2.34 -8.57 -13.95
N GLY A 19 3.55 -8.57 -14.52
CA GLY A 19 4.59 -9.55 -14.25
C GLY A 19 5.38 -9.32 -12.96
N TYR A 20 6.32 -10.23 -12.70
CA TYR A 20 7.33 -10.04 -11.66
C TYR A 20 8.29 -8.92 -12.07
N HIS A 21 8.60 -8.04 -11.12
CA HIS A 21 9.62 -7.01 -11.25
C HIS A 21 10.72 -7.26 -10.23
N ASP A 22 11.96 -7.32 -10.70
CA ASP A 22 13.11 -7.45 -9.82
C ASP A 22 13.43 -6.09 -9.17
N ILE A 23 13.68 -6.12 -7.86
CA ILE A 23 14.18 -4.97 -7.10
C ILE A 23 15.61 -5.27 -6.70
N VAL A 24 16.53 -4.40 -7.11
CA VAL A 24 17.97 -4.55 -6.82
C VAL A 24 18.38 -3.55 -5.76
N ILE A 25 19.02 -4.03 -4.70
CA ILE A 25 19.56 -3.17 -3.64
C ILE A 25 21.08 -3.29 -3.66
N ASP A 26 21.76 -2.18 -3.95
CA ASP A 26 23.21 -2.13 -3.87
C ASP A 26 23.64 -1.81 -2.43
N TRP A 27 24.03 -2.84 -1.69
CA TRP A 27 24.56 -2.73 -0.33
C TRP A 27 26.04 -2.31 -0.26
N SER A 28 26.73 -2.18 -1.39
CA SER A 28 28.15 -1.81 -1.45
C SER A 28 28.36 -0.31 -1.57
N ASP A 29 27.38 0.41 -2.10
CA ASP A 29 27.40 1.85 -2.23
C ASP A 29 27.34 2.54 -0.85
N GLY A 30 28.44 3.15 -0.40
CA GLY A 30 28.50 3.89 0.87
C GLY A 30 27.99 5.33 0.78
N SER A 31 27.52 5.80 -0.38
CA SER A 31 27.28 7.23 -0.62
C SER A 31 25.98 7.77 -0.03
N SER A 32 25.00 6.92 0.29
CA SER A 32 23.72 7.32 0.88
C SER A 32 23.40 6.51 2.14
N PRO A 33 23.07 7.16 3.26
CA PRO A 33 22.57 6.47 4.45
C PRO A 33 21.15 5.90 4.26
N TYR A 34 20.42 6.36 3.24
CA TYR A 34 19.03 5.97 2.97
C TYR A 34 18.97 4.93 1.83
N LYS A 35 19.20 3.66 2.16
CA LYS A 35 19.09 2.55 1.19
C LYS A 35 17.66 2.32 0.75
N ASP A 36 16.71 2.64 1.61
CA ASP A 36 15.27 2.68 1.42
C ASP A 36 14.91 3.39 0.12
N GLN A 37 15.61 4.50 -0.17
CA GLN A 37 15.34 5.32 -1.35
C GLN A 37 15.61 4.60 -2.66
N GLN A 38 16.54 3.62 -2.70
CA GLN A 38 16.77 2.82 -3.89
C GLN A 38 15.56 1.95 -4.22
N VAL A 39 14.95 1.35 -3.19
CA VAL A 39 13.75 0.51 -3.33
C VAL A 39 12.55 1.37 -3.72
N ILE A 40 12.35 2.50 -3.03
CA ILE A 40 11.22 3.41 -3.28
C ILE A 40 11.26 3.98 -4.70
N LYS A 41 12.44 4.34 -5.22
CA LYS A 41 12.60 4.82 -6.60
C LYS A 41 12.27 3.76 -7.64
N GLN A 42 12.70 2.52 -7.40
CA GLN A 42 12.34 1.40 -8.26
C GLN A 42 10.84 1.15 -8.23
N LEU A 43 10.22 1.15 -7.06
CA LEU A 43 8.76 1.00 -6.91
C LEU A 43 8.00 2.12 -7.61
N SER A 44 8.42 3.38 -7.43
CA SER A 44 7.89 4.55 -8.15
C SER A 44 7.92 4.34 -9.66
N SER A 45 9.05 3.87 -10.20
CA SER A 45 9.19 3.56 -11.62
C SER A 45 8.28 2.40 -12.05
N ILE A 46 8.21 1.33 -11.27
CA ILE A 46 7.38 0.16 -11.55
C ILE A 46 5.92 0.58 -11.62
N ILE A 47 5.38 1.26 -10.61
CA ILE A 47 3.95 1.61 -10.54
C ILE A 47 3.61 2.89 -11.34
N GLY A 48 4.58 3.57 -11.92
CA GLY A 48 4.39 4.79 -12.71
C GLY A 48 3.92 6.00 -11.89
N MET A 49 4.29 6.08 -10.62
CA MET A 49 3.85 7.14 -9.72
C MET A 49 5.01 8.06 -9.31
N PRO A 50 4.80 9.40 -9.27
CA PRO A 50 5.81 10.32 -8.76
C PRO A 50 6.30 9.91 -7.36
N VAL A 51 7.61 9.86 -7.20
CA VAL A 51 8.25 9.43 -5.95
C VAL A 51 7.81 10.31 -4.79
N GLU A 52 7.62 11.61 -5.00
CA GLU A 52 7.23 12.61 -4.00
C GLU A 52 5.82 12.37 -3.43
N LEU A 53 5.00 11.54 -4.09
CA LEU A 53 3.69 11.11 -3.60
C LEU A 53 3.76 9.85 -2.74
N ILE A 54 4.82 9.04 -2.84
CA ILE A 54 5.03 7.88 -1.97
C ILE A 54 5.39 8.39 -0.58
N ARG A 55 4.59 8.12 0.43
CA ARG A 55 4.90 8.54 1.80
C ARG A 55 5.73 7.51 2.53
N LEU A 56 5.28 6.26 2.54
CA LEU A 56 6.01 5.13 3.11
C LEU A 56 5.90 3.89 2.25
N THR A 57 6.86 2.99 2.44
CA THR A 57 6.81 1.63 1.91
C THR A 57 7.04 0.66 3.07
N GLY A 58 6.12 -0.29 3.27
CA GLY A 58 6.29 -1.37 4.24
C GLY A 58 6.64 -2.68 3.55
N LEU A 59 7.76 -3.31 3.92
CA LEU A 59 8.07 -4.70 3.58
C LEU A 59 7.57 -5.59 4.71
N VAL A 60 6.56 -6.43 4.48
CA VAL A 60 5.88 -7.20 5.53
C VAL A 60 6.05 -8.69 5.29
N TYR A 61 6.85 -9.35 6.13
CA TYR A 61 6.99 -10.83 6.13
C TYR A 61 5.98 -11.49 7.05
N ALA A 62 5.78 -10.90 8.23
CA ALA A 62 4.87 -11.37 9.26
C ALA A 62 4.43 -10.17 10.13
N PRO A 63 3.40 -10.30 10.98
CA PRO A 63 2.89 -9.19 11.79
C PRO A 63 3.95 -8.38 12.54
N ASN A 64 4.97 -9.07 13.07
CA ASN A 64 6.07 -8.46 13.83
C ASN A 64 7.43 -8.57 13.11
N ASN A 65 7.43 -8.95 11.83
CA ASN A 65 8.61 -8.97 10.97
C ASN A 65 8.34 -8.11 9.75
N HIS A 66 8.68 -6.83 9.86
CA HIS A 66 8.55 -5.89 8.78
C HIS A 66 9.76 -4.94 8.73
N PHE A 67 9.87 -4.23 7.61
CA PHE A 67 10.73 -3.07 7.47
C PHE A 67 9.93 -1.87 7.01
N ASP A 68 10.17 -0.74 7.64
CA ASP A 68 9.59 0.54 7.25
C ASP A 68 10.62 1.33 6.45
N LEU A 69 10.32 1.52 5.18
CA LEU A 69 11.12 2.28 4.24
C LEU A 69 10.49 3.66 4.11
N HIS A 70 11.25 4.69 4.45
CA HIS A 70 10.76 6.05 4.43
C HIS A 70 11.26 6.79 3.21
N ASN A 71 10.35 7.52 2.58
CA ASN A 71 10.71 8.32 1.43
C ASN A 71 11.17 9.71 1.87
N ILE A 72 12.45 10.00 1.69
CA ILE A 72 13.03 11.29 2.02
C ILE A 72 12.56 12.42 1.08
N GLU A 73 11.98 12.06 -0.07
CA GLU A 73 11.48 13.00 -1.08
C GLU A 73 10.00 13.36 -0.84
N HIS A 74 9.33 12.71 0.11
CA HIS A 74 7.96 13.07 0.48
C HIS A 74 7.94 14.31 1.36
N LYS A 75 6.98 15.20 1.13
CA LYS A 75 6.83 16.46 1.88
C LYS A 75 6.62 16.30 3.40
N SER A 76 6.15 15.13 3.85
CA SER A 76 5.95 14.83 5.27
C SER A 76 7.15 14.13 5.90
N PHE A 77 8.24 13.94 5.16
CA PHE A 77 9.46 13.40 5.72
C PHE A 77 10.00 14.36 6.78
N ASP A 78 10.25 13.82 7.97
CA ASP A 78 10.88 14.53 9.07
C ASP A 78 12.00 13.63 9.64
N PRO A 79 13.27 14.04 9.50
CA PRO A 79 14.42 13.23 9.87
C PRO A 79 14.51 12.98 11.39
N ARG A 80 13.77 13.73 12.22
CA ARG A 80 13.76 13.51 13.67
C ARG A 80 13.11 12.18 14.06
N PHE A 81 12.20 11.66 13.24
CA PHE A 81 11.66 10.31 13.44
C PHE A 81 12.62 9.20 13.01
N TYR A 82 13.81 9.55 12.48
CA TYR A 82 14.91 8.63 12.16
C TYR A 82 16.03 8.63 13.21
N GLU A 83 16.02 9.60 14.12
CA GLU A 83 16.97 9.60 15.22
C GLU A 83 16.59 8.45 16.15
N HIS A 84 17.56 7.57 16.43
CA HIS A 84 17.36 6.45 17.32
C HIS A 84 16.91 6.97 18.68
N ASP A 85 15.63 6.78 19.01
CA ASP A 85 15.23 6.77 20.41
C ASP A 85 16.08 5.71 21.11
N GLU A 86 16.65 6.06 22.26
CA GLU A 86 17.36 5.09 23.08
C GLU A 86 16.44 3.88 23.31
N PRO A 87 16.95 2.64 23.22
CA PRO A 87 16.11 1.46 23.36
C PRO A 87 15.36 1.52 24.69
N ASP A 88 14.03 1.67 24.62
CA ASP A 88 13.18 1.63 25.81
C ASP A 88 13.17 0.18 26.32
N GLU A 89 13.74 -0.04 27.50
CA GLU A 89 13.80 -1.35 28.16
C GLU A 89 12.39 -1.94 28.44
N ASN A 90 11.33 -1.13 28.33
CA ASN A 90 9.94 -1.55 28.48
C ASN A 90 9.21 -1.72 27.14
N ALA A 91 9.85 -1.44 26.01
CA ALA A 91 9.26 -1.69 24.71
C ALA A 91 9.08 -3.21 24.53
N PRO A 92 7.96 -3.66 23.95
CA PRO A 92 7.82 -5.06 23.57
C PRO A 92 9.00 -5.48 22.66
N ASP A 93 9.41 -6.75 22.73
CA ASP A 93 10.45 -7.35 21.89
C ASP A 93 10.06 -7.30 20.39
N LEU A 94 10.10 -6.11 19.81
CA LEU A 94 9.82 -5.84 18.42
C LEU A 94 11.11 -6.01 17.64
N MET A 95 11.03 -6.76 16.54
CA MET A 95 12.19 -6.89 15.67
C MET A 95 12.49 -5.52 15.01
N PRO A 96 13.76 -5.11 14.89
CA PRO A 96 14.10 -3.81 14.32
C PRO A 96 13.49 -3.61 12.93
N CYS A 97 12.72 -2.55 12.74
CA CYS A 97 12.04 -2.27 11.46
C CYS A 97 12.86 -1.35 10.53
N ASN A 98 13.96 -0.75 11.00
CA ASN A 98 14.79 0.12 10.17
C ASN A 98 15.45 -0.67 9.04
N PHE A 99 15.38 -0.13 7.82
CA PHE A 99 15.90 -0.77 6.62
C PHE A 99 17.41 -0.53 6.42
N THR A 100 18.20 -1.06 7.36
CA THR A 100 19.66 -1.07 7.28
C THR A 100 20.18 -2.39 6.74
N LYS A 101 21.41 -2.41 6.23
CA LYS A 101 22.04 -3.65 5.75
C LYS A 101 22.06 -4.70 6.85
N GLU A 102 22.44 -4.32 8.06
CA GLU A 102 22.56 -5.19 9.22
C GLU A 102 21.21 -5.80 9.62
N ASN A 103 20.14 -5.00 9.58
CA ASN A 103 18.80 -5.48 9.89
C ASN A 103 18.20 -6.34 8.77
N CYS A 104 18.60 -6.12 7.51
CA CYS A 104 18.13 -6.90 6.37
C CYS A 104 18.87 -8.24 6.22
N LEU A 105 20.15 -8.32 6.62
CA LEU A 105 20.96 -9.52 6.52
C LEU A 105 20.33 -10.69 7.30
N GLY A 106 20.04 -11.78 6.59
CA GLY A 106 19.40 -12.97 7.15
C GLY A 106 17.88 -12.89 7.31
N ARG A 107 17.27 -11.74 6.98
CA ARG A 107 15.81 -11.54 6.95
C ARG A 107 15.27 -11.35 5.54
N LEU A 108 16.00 -10.65 4.68
CA LEU A 108 15.73 -10.51 3.25
C LEU A 108 16.76 -11.33 2.48
N ASN A 109 16.29 -12.29 1.70
CA ASN A 109 17.09 -13.18 0.87
C ASN A 109 16.90 -12.87 -0.61
N ASP A 110 17.92 -13.20 -1.40
CA ASP A 110 17.82 -13.16 -2.85
C ASP A 110 16.75 -14.16 -3.32
N GLY A 111 15.87 -13.71 -4.21
CA GLY A 111 14.71 -14.46 -4.68
C GLY A 111 13.47 -14.42 -3.77
N ASP A 112 13.49 -13.66 -2.66
CA ASP A 112 12.27 -13.41 -1.89
C ASP A 112 11.23 -12.69 -2.75
N ARG A 113 9.97 -13.13 -2.65
CA ARG A 113 8.86 -12.63 -3.49
C ARG A 113 7.80 -11.97 -2.64
N PHE A 114 7.32 -10.84 -3.13
CA PHE A 114 6.31 -10.02 -2.48
C PHE A 114 5.17 -9.69 -3.45
N VAL A 115 3.96 -9.60 -2.92
CA VAL A 115 2.85 -8.97 -3.62
C VAL A 115 2.75 -7.51 -3.24
N LEU A 116 2.50 -6.68 -4.25
CA LEU A 116 2.37 -5.26 -4.08
C LEU A 116 0.93 -4.86 -3.80
N ARG A 117 0.75 -4.05 -2.78
CA ARG A 117 -0.47 -3.32 -2.48
C ARG A 117 -0.17 -1.84 -2.41
N THR A 118 -1.13 -1.04 -2.86
CA THR A 118 -1.07 0.42 -2.78
C THR A 118 -2.28 0.96 -2.05
N ASP A 119 -2.10 2.02 -1.27
CA ASP A 119 -3.19 2.70 -0.59
C ASP A 119 -3.09 4.20 -0.79
N LEU A 120 -4.13 4.75 -1.43
CA LEU A 120 -4.25 6.18 -1.64
C LEU A 120 -4.90 6.82 -0.42
N THR A 121 -4.24 7.82 0.13
CA THR A 121 -4.68 8.60 1.29
C THR A 121 -4.83 10.06 0.89
N LEU A 122 -5.86 10.72 1.41
CA LEU A 122 -6.10 12.15 1.24
C LEU A 122 -5.99 12.84 2.60
N TRP A 123 -4.99 13.70 2.74
CA TRP A 123 -4.72 14.45 3.96
C TRP A 123 -5.58 15.70 4.09
N VAL A 124 -5.56 16.31 5.28
CA VAL A 124 -6.41 17.45 5.65
C VAL A 124 -6.22 18.65 4.72
N ASP A 125 -4.99 18.83 4.22
CA ASP A 125 -4.56 19.87 3.29
C ASP A 125 -4.82 19.55 1.80
N VAL A 126 -5.61 18.50 1.54
CA VAL A 126 -5.93 18.01 0.19
C VAL A 126 -4.67 17.56 -0.56
N CYS A 127 -3.71 17.01 0.16
CA CYS A 127 -2.57 16.35 -0.44
C CYS A 127 -2.80 14.85 -0.49
N PHE A 128 -2.62 14.30 -1.68
CA PHE A 128 -2.58 12.86 -1.86
C PHE A 128 -1.23 12.33 -1.44
N SER A 129 -1.28 11.19 -0.75
CA SER A 129 -0.13 10.35 -0.51
C SER A 129 -0.50 8.93 -0.89
N LEU A 130 0.48 8.18 -1.36
CA LEU A 130 0.37 6.75 -1.51
C LEU A 130 1.25 6.06 -0.48
N ASP A 131 0.70 5.04 0.15
CA ASP A 131 1.46 4.08 0.92
C ASP A 131 1.59 2.79 0.10
N ILE A 132 2.79 2.21 0.08
CA ILE A 132 3.05 0.94 -0.60
C ILE A 132 3.28 -0.13 0.45
N TYR A 133 2.65 -1.29 0.27
CA TYR A 133 2.88 -2.45 1.10
C TYR A 133 3.29 -3.62 0.22
N LEU A 134 4.41 -4.24 0.58
CA LEU A 134 4.96 -5.42 -0.05
C LEU A 134 4.79 -6.58 0.93
N TYR A 135 3.80 -7.45 0.70
CA TYR A 135 3.56 -8.61 1.56
C TYR A 135 4.28 -9.82 1.01
N SER A 136 5.06 -10.50 1.83
CA SER A 136 5.66 -11.78 1.45
C SER A 136 4.56 -12.76 1.05
N LEU A 137 4.83 -13.62 0.06
CA LEU A 137 3.91 -14.68 -0.34
C LEU A 137 3.63 -15.69 0.79
N ASP A 138 4.54 -15.80 1.76
CA ASP A 138 4.41 -16.67 2.92
C ASP A 138 3.76 -15.95 4.13
N CYS A 139 3.40 -14.67 3.97
CA CYS A 139 2.80 -13.87 5.03
C CYS A 139 1.34 -14.30 5.28
N GLU A 140 0.93 -14.41 6.55
CA GLU A 140 -0.45 -14.71 6.95
C GLU A 140 -1.48 -13.65 6.48
N PHE A 141 -1.01 -12.46 6.12
CA PHE A 141 -1.85 -11.38 5.58
C PHE A 141 -2.19 -11.56 4.11
N TYR A 142 -1.42 -12.39 3.40
CA TYR A 142 -1.61 -12.70 2.00
C TYR A 142 -2.43 -13.99 1.83
N ASN A 143 -3.40 -13.92 0.92
CA ASN A 143 -4.12 -15.10 0.45
C ASN A 143 -4.36 -14.92 -1.05
N GLU A 144 -3.77 -15.77 -1.86
CA GLU A 144 -3.89 -15.70 -3.33
C GLU A 144 -5.34 -15.85 -3.80
N ASN A 145 -6.13 -16.66 -3.08
CA ASN A 145 -7.47 -17.05 -3.50
C ASN A 145 -8.58 -16.15 -2.93
N ASN A 146 -8.28 -15.33 -1.92
CA ASN A 146 -9.29 -14.56 -1.20
C ASN A 146 -8.82 -13.14 -0.92
N CYS A 147 -9.75 -12.20 -0.96
CA CYS A 147 -9.50 -10.86 -0.44
C CYS A 147 -9.50 -10.89 1.10
N THR A 148 -8.39 -10.48 1.68
CA THR A 148 -8.22 -10.24 3.11
C THR A 148 -8.43 -8.75 3.41
N GLN A 149 -8.37 -8.37 4.69
CA GLN A 149 -8.33 -6.95 5.06
C GLN A 149 -7.01 -6.27 4.65
N TYR A 150 -5.97 -7.05 4.32
CA TYR A 150 -4.62 -6.57 4.01
C TYR A 150 -4.27 -6.67 2.52
N TYR A 151 -4.89 -7.56 1.76
CA TYR A 151 -4.61 -7.75 0.35
C TYR A 151 -5.84 -8.26 -0.40
N CYS A 152 -6.04 -7.77 -1.62
CA CYS A 152 -7.11 -8.24 -2.49
C CYS A 152 -6.68 -8.12 -3.94
N HIS A 153 -6.65 -9.24 -4.66
CA HIS A 153 -6.13 -9.27 -6.03
C HIS A 153 -6.90 -8.31 -6.96
N TYR A 154 -8.24 -8.25 -6.83
CA TYR A 154 -9.09 -7.39 -7.67
C TYR A 154 -8.86 -5.89 -7.53
N SER A 155 -8.33 -5.43 -6.38
CA SER A 155 -8.06 -4.01 -6.11
C SER A 155 -6.58 -3.65 -6.18
N ASN A 156 -5.73 -4.59 -6.57
CA ASN A 156 -4.28 -4.42 -6.70
C ASN A 156 -3.77 -4.81 -8.10
N THR A 157 -4.65 -4.80 -9.10
CA THR A 157 -4.29 -4.94 -10.51
C THR A 157 -3.59 -3.68 -11.01
N ARG A 158 -2.85 -3.80 -12.12
CA ARG A 158 -2.15 -2.68 -12.75
C ARG A 158 -3.09 -1.52 -13.07
N ASN A 159 -4.23 -1.84 -13.71
CA ASN A 159 -5.25 -0.86 -14.07
C ASN A 159 -5.79 -0.11 -12.84
N PHE A 160 -5.97 -0.79 -11.71
CA PHE A 160 -6.45 -0.13 -10.49
C PHE A 160 -5.39 0.81 -9.89
N ILE A 161 -4.11 0.42 -9.96
CA ILE A 161 -2.98 1.26 -9.56
C ILE A 161 -2.88 2.48 -10.47
N ASP A 162 -2.95 2.32 -11.80
CA ASP A 162 -2.89 3.44 -12.75
C ASP A 162 -4.04 4.44 -12.55
N ARG A 163 -5.22 3.96 -12.17
CA ARG A 163 -6.34 4.84 -11.78
C ARG A 163 -6.05 5.61 -10.50
N LYS A 164 -5.45 4.99 -9.48
CA LYS A 164 -5.00 5.72 -8.26
C LYS A 164 -3.99 6.81 -8.63
N VAL A 165 -3.03 6.51 -9.49
CA VAL A 165 -2.04 7.49 -9.98
C VAL A 165 -2.74 8.63 -10.71
N SER A 166 -3.71 8.31 -11.58
CA SER A 166 -4.49 9.32 -12.31
C SER A 166 -5.28 10.22 -11.37
N VAL A 167 -5.85 9.68 -10.29
CA VAL A 167 -6.54 10.47 -9.26
C VAL A 167 -5.56 11.36 -8.50
N ALA A 168 -4.42 10.82 -8.06
CA ALA A 168 -3.43 11.51 -7.22
C ALA A 168 -2.67 12.63 -7.96
N THR A 169 -2.67 12.61 -9.29
CA THR A 169 -1.98 13.59 -10.14
C THR A 169 -2.93 14.57 -10.84
N ASN A 170 -4.25 14.43 -10.64
CA ASN A 170 -5.24 15.27 -11.31
C ASN A 170 -5.39 16.64 -10.63
N THR A 171 -4.77 17.66 -11.21
CA THR A 171 -4.78 19.03 -10.68
C THR A 171 -6.16 19.67 -10.62
N GLU A 172 -7.05 19.39 -11.58
CA GLU A 172 -8.43 19.90 -11.56
C GLU A 172 -9.21 19.31 -10.39
N LEU A 173 -9.10 18.00 -10.18
CA LEU A 173 -9.70 17.31 -9.05
C LEU A 173 -9.18 17.86 -7.72
N HIS A 174 -7.88 18.12 -7.62
CA HIS A 174 -7.28 18.72 -6.42
C HIS A 174 -7.89 20.09 -6.12
N ASN A 175 -8.12 20.90 -7.15
CA ASN A 175 -8.73 22.22 -6.98
C ASN A 175 -10.20 22.13 -6.55
N ILE A 176 -10.97 21.21 -7.15
CA ILE A 176 -12.35 20.95 -6.75
C ILE A 176 -12.41 20.52 -5.28
N LEU A 177 -11.57 19.56 -4.88
CA LEU A 177 -11.51 19.08 -3.50
C LEU A 177 -11.13 20.20 -2.54
N ARG A 178 -10.12 21.02 -2.87
CA ARG A 178 -9.70 22.17 -2.06
C ARG A 178 -10.83 23.17 -1.86
N ALA A 179 -11.56 23.52 -2.93
CA ALA A 179 -12.70 24.42 -2.83
C ALA A 179 -13.80 23.85 -1.93
N ARG A 180 -14.20 22.60 -2.15
CA ARG A 180 -15.23 21.91 -1.35
C ARG A 180 -14.82 21.75 0.11
N TYR A 181 -13.53 21.54 0.37
CA TYR A 181 -13.03 21.34 1.72
C TYR A 181 -12.89 22.65 2.49
N ALA A 182 -12.61 23.76 1.81
CA ALA A 182 -12.58 25.09 2.41
C ALA A 182 -13.97 25.55 2.91
N GLU A 183 -15.04 25.04 2.32
CA GLU A 183 -16.43 25.31 2.73
C GLU A 183 -16.87 24.49 3.96
N MET A 184 -16.03 23.55 4.44
CA MET A 184 -16.41 22.71 5.58
C MET A 184 -16.36 23.49 6.90
N PRO A 185 -17.31 23.23 7.82
CA PRO A 185 -17.27 23.78 9.17
C PRO A 185 -15.98 23.38 9.91
N PRO A 186 -15.47 24.23 10.81
CA PRO A 186 -14.33 23.90 11.65
C PRO A 186 -14.67 22.73 12.57
N ILE A 187 -13.65 21.93 12.89
CA ILE A 187 -13.76 20.84 13.87
C ILE A 187 -13.51 21.44 15.25
N VAL A 188 -14.53 21.40 16.11
CA VAL A 188 -14.50 22.01 17.46
C VAL A 188 -14.68 20.99 18.58
N ASP A 189 -15.17 19.79 18.25
CA ASP A 189 -15.42 18.67 19.15
C ASP A 189 -15.44 17.33 18.37
N VAL A 190 -15.72 16.23 19.07
CA VAL A 190 -15.77 14.90 18.48
C VAL A 190 -16.92 14.76 17.46
N ASP A 191 -18.08 15.32 17.76
CA ASP A 191 -19.27 15.21 16.90
C ASP A 191 -19.08 15.94 15.57
N SER A 192 -18.53 17.16 15.62
CA SER A 192 -18.14 17.92 14.42
C SER A 192 -17.03 17.23 13.63
N ALA A 193 -16.10 16.52 14.27
CA ALA A 193 -15.09 15.70 13.57
C ALA A 193 -15.74 14.54 12.80
N LEU A 194 -16.70 13.83 13.40
CA LEU A 194 -17.44 12.73 12.76
C LEU A 194 -18.31 13.23 11.61
N GLU A 195 -18.97 14.37 11.77
CA GLU A 195 -19.75 15.00 10.70
C GLU A 195 -18.83 15.44 9.55
N ASN A 196 -17.70 16.08 9.84
CA ASN A 196 -16.71 16.49 8.85
C ASN A 196 -16.20 15.28 8.04
N ARG A 197 -15.86 14.18 8.72
CA ARG A 197 -15.48 12.91 8.06
C ARG A 197 -16.58 12.39 7.14
N SER A 198 -17.84 12.43 7.59
CA SER A 198 -18.99 11.97 6.80
C SER A 198 -19.20 12.82 5.54
N ARG A 199 -19.05 14.15 5.67
CA ARG A 199 -19.12 15.09 4.54
C ARG A 199 -17.99 14.85 3.53
N ARG A 200 -16.75 14.65 3.98
CA ARG A 200 -15.62 14.28 3.12
C ARG A 200 -15.91 13.01 2.32
N ILE A 201 -16.38 11.96 2.98
CA ILE A 201 -16.75 10.69 2.32
C ILE A 201 -17.84 10.91 1.26
N ARG A 202 -18.80 11.80 1.51
CA ARG A 202 -19.84 12.15 0.55
C ARG A 202 -19.26 12.87 -0.68
N ILE A 203 -18.39 13.85 -0.48
CA ILE A 203 -17.71 14.56 -1.58
C ILE A 203 -16.93 13.56 -2.45
N LEU A 204 -16.19 12.63 -1.86
CA LEU A 204 -15.44 11.61 -2.61
C LEU A 204 -16.35 10.68 -3.41
N ARG A 205 -17.58 10.41 -2.95
CA ARG A 205 -18.60 9.64 -3.69
C ARG A 205 -19.17 10.43 -4.85
N GLU A 206 -19.49 11.70 -4.63
CA GLU A 206 -20.04 12.60 -5.66
C GLU A 206 -19.05 12.81 -6.82
N LEU A 207 -17.75 12.74 -6.52
CA LEU A 207 -16.66 12.80 -7.49
C LEU A 207 -16.25 11.44 -8.07
N ASP A 208 -16.93 10.35 -7.70
CA ASP A 208 -16.65 8.97 -8.13
C ASP A 208 -15.21 8.48 -7.90
N ILE A 209 -14.53 9.02 -6.89
CA ILE A 209 -13.15 8.64 -6.54
C ILE A 209 -13.06 7.85 -5.24
N LYS A 210 -14.15 7.72 -4.49
CA LYS A 210 -14.16 7.03 -3.18
C LYS A 210 -13.54 5.63 -3.25
N ALA A 211 -13.75 4.89 -4.33
CA ALA A 211 -13.30 3.51 -4.47
C ALA A 211 -11.76 3.36 -4.42
N PHE A 212 -11.01 4.43 -4.72
CA PHE A 212 -9.55 4.41 -4.78
C PHE A 212 -8.88 4.60 -3.41
N PHE A 213 -9.63 5.01 -2.38
CA PHE A 213 -9.13 5.25 -1.03
C PHE A 213 -9.30 4.01 -0.13
N TRP A 214 -8.40 3.85 0.84
CA TRP A 214 -8.50 2.78 1.83
C TRP A 214 -9.89 2.77 2.49
N GLY A 215 -10.54 1.60 2.49
CA GLY A 215 -11.81 1.38 3.19
C GLY A 215 -12.93 0.73 2.37
N GLN A 216 -12.69 0.34 1.12
CA GLN A 216 -13.54 -0.68 0.48
C GLN A 216 -12.89 -2.06 0.62
N GLN A 217 -13.20 -2.70 1.74
CA GLN A 217 -13.12 -4.15 1.80
C GLN A 217 -13.97 -4.71 0.65
N CYS A 218 -13.40 -5.55 -0.22
CA CYS A 218 -14.18 -6.49 -1.03
C CYS A 218 -14.90 -7.56 -0.18
N ILE A 219 -15.00 -7.37 1.13
CA ILE A 219 -15.84 -8.15 2.00
C ILE A 219 -17.15 -7.38 2.12
N SER A 220 -18.21 -7.98 1.60
CA SER A 220 -19.59 -7.67 1.98
C SER A 220 -19.69 -7.61 3.50
N SER A 221 -19.56 -6.42 4.07
CA SER A 221 -19.83 -6.14 5.48
C SER A 221 -21.32 -6.34 5.83
N SER A 222 -22.16 -6.73 4.86
CA SER A 222 -23.55 -7.10 5.06
C SER A 222 -23.80 -8.57 5.40
N ARG A 223 -22.77 -9.45 5.48
CA ARG A 223 -22.99 -10.88 5.78
C ARG A 223 -22.24 -11.47 6.97
N TYR A 224 -21.33 -10.73 7.60
CA TYR A 224 -20.54 -11.25 8.73
C TYR A 224 -20.95 -10.74 10.11
N HIS A 225 -21.90 -9.80 10.20
CA HIS A 225 -22.35 -9.28 11.51
C HIS A 225 -23.35 -10.17 12.27
N ASP A 226 -23.84 -11.28 11.68
CA ASP A 226 -24.88 -12.13 12.31
C ASP A 226 -24.42 -13.55 12.73
N ARG A 227 -23.11 -13.82 12.86
CA ARG A 227 -22.65 -15.16 13.30
C ARG A 227 -21.66 -15.19 14.46
N HIS A 228 -21.61 -14.14 15.26
CA HIS A 228 -20.84 -14.16 16.52
C HIS A 228 -21.62 -14.57 17.77
N GLU A 229 -22.87 -15.01 17.63
CA GLU A 229 -23.59 -15.71 18.70
C GLU A 229 -24.14 -17.06 18.24
N SER A 230 -23.25 -18.05 18.12
CA SER A 230 -23.67 -19.45 18.27
C SER A 230 -22.63 -20.20 19.10
N PRO A 231 -22.93 -20.57 20.35
CA PRO A 231 -22.01 -21.26 21.25
C PRO A 231 -21.83 -22.76 20.94
N TYR A 232 -22.26 -23.23 19.77
CA TYR A 232 -22.15 -24.63 19.37
C TYR A 232 -21.35 -24.77 18.08
N SER A 233 -20.07 -25.11 18.21
CA SER A 233 -19.37 -26.11 17.38
C SER A 233 -17.92 -26.31 17.85
N ARG A 234 -17.76 -26.74 19.11
CA ARG A 234 -16.76 -27.77 19.40
C ARG A 234 -17.43 -29.11 19.10
N THR A 235 -16.94 -29.84 18.10
CA THR A 235 -16.59 -31.28 18.17
C THR A 235 -16.19 -31.82 16.80
N ARG A 236 -14.94 -32.32 16.75
CA ARG A 236 -14.42 -33.56 16.14
C ARG A 236 -14.86 -34.00 14.73
N GLY A 237 -13.85 -34.40 13.97
CA GLY A 237 -13.87 -35.33 12.84
C GLY A 237 -12.47 -35.44 12.27
#